data_AF-A0AAN9S711-F1
#
_entry.id   AF-A0AAN9S711-F1
#
_cell.length_a   1.000
_cell.length_b   1.000
_cell.length_c   1.000
_cell.angle_alpha   90.00
_cell.angle_beta   90.00
_cell.angle_gamma   90.00
#
_symmetry.space_group_name_H-M   'P 1'
#
loop_
_entity.id
_entity.type
_entity.pdbx_description
1 polymer ?
#
loop_
_entity_poly.entity_id
_entity_poly.type
_entity_poly.pdbx_seq_one_letter_code
_entity_poly.pdbx_strand_id
1 'polypeptide(L)'
;MVLQDMVLEGLVEEGKLDSFNLPTYSPTIEEVRQVIKAEGSFILQTLKTFKMGWDANLQNEVSDSVVDNKIRGEFIAKTIRAVFEPLLSAEFGKNVMDELFSRFTKKVSKLVEFDTLEYTNLVMSMRKA
;
A
#
# COMPACT_ATOMS: atom_id res chain seq x y z
N MET A 1 5.43 -0.38 -14.08
CA MET A 1 4.42 0.06 -13.08
C MET A 1 3.10 0.19 -13.84
N VAL A 2 1.94 -0.20 -13.28
CA VAL A 2 0.69 -0.27 -14.09
C VAL A 2 0.36 1.03 -14.83
N LEU A 3 0.45 2.18 -14.15
CA LEU A 3 0.23 3.50 -14.75
C LEU A 3 1.22 3.79 -15.89
N GLN A 4 2.50 3.43 -15.72
CA GLN A 4 3.50 3.58 -16.78
C GLN A 4 3.14 2.77 -18.02
N ASP A 5 2.71 1.51 -17.83
CA ASP A 5 2.30 0.64 -18.93
C ASP A 5 1.09 1.26 -19.68
N MET A 6 0.15 1.85 -18.93
CA MET A 6 -1.01 2.54 -19.49
C MET A 6 -0.66 3.85 -20.23
N VAL A 7 0.38 4.57 -19.79
CA VAL A 7 0.92 5.73 -20.52
C VAL A 7 1.52 5.29 -21.86
N LEU A 8 2.33 4.23 -21.87
CA LEU A 8 2.93 3.69 -23.11
C LEU A 8 1.88 3.21 -24.12
N GLU A 9 0.71 2.78 -23.65
CA GLU A 9 -0.43 2.37 -24.48
C GLU A 9 -1.38 3.53 -24.85
N GLY A 10 -1.12 4.75 -24.37
CA GLY A 10 -1.96 5.92 -24.64
C GLY A 10 -3.29 5.93 -23.89
N LEU A 11 -3.45 5.09 -22.86
CA LEU A 11 -4.65 5.03 -22.01
C LEU A 11 -4.64 6.09 -20.90
N VAL A 12 -3.45 6.57 -20.54
CA VAL A 12 -3.22 7.64 -19.56
C VAL A 12 -2.27 8.66 -20.18
N GLU A 13 -2.53 9.94 -19.93
CA GLU A 13 -1.66 11.02 -20.37
C GLU A 13 -0.37 11.06 -19.53
N GLU A 14 0.79 11.08 -20.18
CA GLU A 14 2.11 11.12 -19.52
C GLU A 14 2.23 12.32 -18.57
N GLY A 15 1.79 13.51 -19.01
CA GLY A 15 1.84 14.73 -18.20
C GLY A 15 1.08 14.63 -16.87
N LYS A 16 -0.01 13.85 -16.83
CA LYS A 16 -0.75 13.59 -15.58
C LYS A 16 0.01 12.67 -14.64
N LEU A 17 0.69 11.66 -15.19
CA LEU A 17 1.52 10.76 -14.38
C LEU A 17 2.69 11.53 -13.77
N ASP A 18 3.32 12.41 -14.55
CA ASP A 18 4.46 13.21 -14.10
C ASP A 18 4.08 14.24 -13.02
N SER A 19 2.87 14.80 -13.08
CA SER A 19 2.39 15.76 -12.07
C SER A 19 1.85 15.11 -10.79
N PHE A 20 1.48 13.84 -10.85
CA PHE A 20 0.78 13.16 -9.74
C PHE A 20 1.75 12.54 -8.74
N ASN A 21 1.64 12.96 -7.48
CA ASN A 21 2.38 12.37 -6.36
C ASN A 21 1.41 11.83 -5.32
N LEU A 22 1.70 10.64 -4.79
CA LEU A 22 0.90 10.08 -3.70
C LEU A 22 1.21 10.82 -2.39
N PRO A 23 0.19 11.24 -1.62
CA PRO A 23 0.37 11.95 -0.36
C PRO A 23 0.68 10.98 0.78
N THR A 24 1.69 10.12 0.60
CA THR A 24 2.05 9.06 1.55
C THR A 24 3.53 9.08 1.84
N TYR A 25 3.89 8.92 3.10
CA TYR A 25 5.28 8.79 3.55
C TYR A 25 5.39 7.62 4.53
N SER A 26 6.39 6.77 4.33
CA SER A 26 6.69 5.64 5.22
C SER A 26 7.95 5.97 6.02
N PRO A 27 7.81 6.51 7.24
CA PRO A 27 8.96 6.98 7.99
C PRO A 27 9.81 5.82 8.53
N THR A 28 11.09 6.08 8.71
CA THR A 28 11.97 5.18 9.46
C THR A 28 11.73 5.32 10.96
N ILE A 29 12.11 4.30 11.73
CA ILE A 29 12.01 4.34 13.19
C ILE A 29 12.90 5.46 13.77
N GLU A 30 14.01 5.80 13.12
CA GLU A 30 14.88 6.93 13.46
C GLU A 30 14.19 8.28 13.26
N GLU A 31 13.52 8.48 12.12
CA GLU A 31 12.81 9.73 11.81
C GLU A 31 11.69 9.98 12.83
N VAL A 32 10.89 8.96 13.15
CA VAL A 32 9.86 9.06 14.18
C VAL A 32 10.46 9.46 15.52
N ARG A 33 11.57 8.82 15.91
CA ARG A 33 12.26 9.12 17.17
C ARG A 33 12.78 10.56 17.22
N GLN A 34 13.33 11.06 16.10
CA GLN A 34 13.84 12.42 16.00
C GLN A 34 12.73 13.45 16.13
N VAL A 35 11.59 13.25 15.46
CA VAL A 35 10.44 14.16 15.51
C VAL A 35 9.87 14.24 16.93
N ILE A 36 9.67 13.09 17.60
CA ILE A 36 9.14 13.06 18.98
C ILE A 36 10.09 13.81 19.93
N LYS A 37 11.40 13.59 19.80
CA LYS A 37 12.41 14.27 20.62
C LYS A 37 12.44 15.78 20.36
N ALA A 38 12.30 16.19 19.10
CA ALA A 38 12.29 17.60 18.72
C ALA A 38 11.03 18.32 19.19
N GLU A 39 9.88 17.64 19.21
CA GLU A 39 8.61 18.17 19.69
C GLU A 39 8.59 18.33 21.22
N GLY A 40 9.02 17.30 21.97
CA GLY A 40 9.36 17.41 23.39
C GLY A 40 8.21 17.29 24.41
N SER A 41 6.95 17.17 24.00
CA SER A 41 5.80 17.02 24.93
C SER A 41 5.59 15.58 25.41
N PHE A 42 6.25 14.61 24.79
CA PHE A 42 6.03 13.19 25.03
C PHE A 42 7.31 12.45 25.44
N ILE A 43 7.16 11.56 26.42
CA ILE A 43 8.16 10.57 26.79
C ILE A 43 7.83 9.27 26.05
N LEU A 44 8.73 8.88 25.15
CA LEU A 44 8.64 7.63 24.39
C LEU A 44 8.94 6.43 25.31
N GLN A 45 7.93 5.58 25.54
CA GLN A 45 8.06 4.38 26.38
C GLN A 45 8.47 3.15 25.56
N THR A 46 7.91 3.01 24.37
CA THR A 46 8.18 1.88 23.48
C THR A 46 8.05 2.36 22.05
N LEU A 47 8.97 1.89 21.21
CA LEU A 47 8.96 2.10 19.77
C LEU A 47 9.49 0.83 19.12
N LYS A 48 8.63 0.13 18.37
CA LYS A 48 8.94 -1.16 17.77
C LYS A 48 8.42 -1.22 16.35
N THR A 49 9.07 -2.03 15.53
CA THR A 49 8.59 -2.40 14.20
C THR A 49 8.19 -3.86 14.17
N PHE A 50 7.18 -4.19 13.38
CA PHE A 50 6.84 -5.56 13.05
C PHE A 50 6.40 -5.65 11.60
N LYS A 51 6.56 -6.84 11.01
CA LYS A 51 6.15 -7.09 9.64
C LYS A 51 4.76 -7.70 9.59
N MET A 52 3.98 -7.32 8.58
CA MET A 52 2.65 -7.87 8.33
C MET A 52 2.48 -8.12 6.85
N GLY A 53 2.08 -9.32 6.45
CA GLY A 53 1.81 -9.64 5.05
C GLY A 53 0.73 -8.73 4.45
N TRP A 54 0.83 -8.40 3.17
CA TRP A 54 -0.19 -7.60 2.48
C TRP A 54 -1.57 -8.29 2.44
N ASP A 55 -1.57 -9.61 2.58
CA ASP A 55 -2.71 -10.51 2.65
C ASP A 55 -2.97 -11.06 4.07
N ALA A 56 -2.34 -10.51 5.11
CA ALA A 56 -2.42 -11.06 6.47
C ALA A 56 -3.86 -11.18 7.01
N ASN A 57 -4.76 -10.30 6.56
CA ASN A 57 -6.17 -10.30 6.98
C ASN A 57 -7.02 -11.35 6.25
N LEU A 58 -6.52 -11.95 5.16
CA LEU A 58 -7.23 -12.95 4.38
C LEU A 58 -7.43 -14.27 5.14
N GLN A 59 -6.54 -14.60 6.07
CA GLN A 59 -6.66 -15.79 6.93
C GLN A 59 -7.88 -15.73 7.86
N ASN A 60 -8.41 -14.53 8.15
CA ASN A 60 -9.64 -14.38 8.93
C ASN A 60 -10.90 -14.69 8.12
N GLU A 61 -10.80 -14.76 6.78
CA GLU A 61 -11.94 -14.97 5.87
C GLU A 61 -11.99 -16.38 5.28
N VAL A 62 -10.88 -17.14 5.31
CA VAL A 62 -10.79 -18.46 4.66
C VAL A 62 -10.31 -19.50 5.66
N SER A 63 -11.19 -20.45 6.02
CA SER A 63 -10.86 -21.56 6.92
C SER A 63 -9.86 -22.53 6.28
N ASP A 64 -8.74 -22.78 6.97
CA ASP A 64 -7.87 -23.98 6.92
C ASP A 64 -7.46 -24.57 5.54
N SER A 65 -7.55 -23.80 4.46
CA SER A 65 -7.12 -24.23 3.12
C SER A 65 -5.99 -23.35 2.59
N VAL A 66 -5.10 -23.96 1.80
CA VAL A 66 -4.06 -23.25 1.05
C VAL A 66 -4.75 -22.23 0.14
N VAL A 67 -4.65 -20.95 0.48
CA VAL A 67 -5.29 -19.89 -0.28
C VAL A 67 -4.56 -19.72 -1.61
N ASP A 68 -5.31 -19.87 -2.70
CA ASP A 68 -4.79 -19.72 -4.06
C ASP A 68 -4.16 -18.33 -4.28
N ASN A 69 -3.03 -18.27 -4.99
CA ASN A 69 -2.29 -17.02 -5.21
C ASN A 69 -3.12 -15.98 -5.97
N LYS A 70 -4.09 -16.43 -6.79
CA LYS A 70 -5.06 -15.53 -7.42
C LYS A 70 -5.94 -14.87 -6.37
N ILE A 71 -6.49 -15.62 -5.42
CA ILE A 71 -7.32 -15.09 -4.31
C ILE A 71 -6.51 -14.10 -3.48
N ARG A 72 -5.24 -14.42 -3.16
CA ARG A 72 -4.34 -13.52 -2.44
C ARG A 72 -4.14 -12.21 -3.21
N GLY A 73 -3.82 -12.28 -4.49
CA GLY A 73 -3.62 -11.09 -5.31
C GLY A 73 -4.90 -10.25 -5.50
N GLU A 74 -6.06 -10.89 -5.65
CA GLU A 74 -7.37 -10.20 -5.71
C GLU A 74 -7.67 -9.48 -4.39
N PHE A 75 -7.42 -10.12 -3.25
CA PHE A 75 -7.61 -9.52 -1.93
C PHE A 75 -6.71 -8.29 -1.73
N ILE A 76 -5.43 -8.42 -2.07
CA ILE A 76 -4.46 -7.32 -2.00
C ILE A 76 -4.90 -6.18 -2.91
N ALA A 77 -5.26 -6.47 -4.16
CA ALA A 77 -5.68 -5.47 -5.13
C ALA A 77 -6.94 -4.71 -4.67
N LYS A 78 -7.93 -5.39 -4.09
CA LYS A 78 -9.11 -4.76 -3.51
C LYS A 78 -8.76 -3.84 -2.34
N THR A 79 -7.85 -4.27 -1.47
CA THR A 79 -7.40 -3.47 -0.32
C THR A 79 -6.69 -2.19 -0.78
N ILE A 80 -5.77 -2.31 -1.74
CA ILE A 80 -5.09 -1.15 -2.35
C ILE A 80 -6.08 -0.25 -3.10
N ARG A 81 -7.05 -0.84 -3.81
CA ARG A 81 -8.11 -0.10 -4.51
C ARG A 81 -8.94 0.76 -3.56
N ALA A 82 -9.38 0.18 -2.45
CA ALA A 82 -10.16 0.91 -1.45
C ALA A 82 -9.43 2.14 -0.89
N VAL A 83 -8.10 2.08 -0.76
CA VAL A 83 -7.26 3.19 -0.26
C VAL A 83 -7.00 4.24 -1.34
N PHE A 84 -6.60 3.82 -2.55
CA PHE A 84 -6.04 4.74 -3.54
C PHE A 84 -6.99 5.13 -4.68
N GLU A 85 -8.07 4.39 -4.95
CA GLU A 85 -9.00 4.72 -6.05
C GLU A 85 -9.58 6.13 -5.96
N PRO A 86 -9.97 6.68 -4.78
CA PRO A 86 -10.47 8.05 -4.72
C PRO A 86 -9.44 9.08 -5.23
N LEU A 87 -8.16 8.90 -4.92
CA LEU A 87 -7.08 9.79 -5.36
C LEU A 87 -6.76 9.59 -6.84
N LEU A 88 -6.63 8.32 -7.27
CA LEU A 88 -6.30 7.97 -8.65
C LEU A 88 -7.43 8.38 -9.61
N SER A 89 -8.68 8.21 -9.22
CA SER A 89 -9.83 8.58 -10.05
C SER A 89 -10.04 10.09 -10.16
N ALA A 90 -9.59 10.86 -9.17
CA ALA A 90 -9.60 12.32 -9.24
C ALA A 90 -8.62 12.85 -10.31
N GLU A 91 -7.45 12.23 -10.44
CA GLU A 91 -6.41 12.65 -11.39
C GLU A 91 -6.60 12.04 -12.78
N PHE A 92 -6.75 10.71 -12.84
CA PHE A 92 -6.75 9.93 -14.08
C PHE A 92 -8.16 9.65 -14.62
N GLY A 93 -9.20 9.96 -13.85
CA GLY A 93 -10.61 9.74 -14.20
C GLY A 93 -11.12 8.35 -13.80
N LYS A 94 -12.43 8.26 -13.53
CA LYS A 94 -13.08 7.01 -13.09
C LYS A 94 -13.03 5.90 -14.15
N ASN A 95 -13.04 6.28 -15.42
CA ASN A 95 -13.18 5.37 -16.56
C ASN A 95 -12.00 4.40 -16.69
N VAL A 96 -10.82 4.77 -16.17
CA VAL A 96 -9.60 3.96 -16.28
C VAL A 96 -9.34 3.10 -15.03
N MET A 97 -10.12 3.26 -13.95
CA MET A 97 -9.87 2.59 -12.67
C MET A 97 -10.04 1.07 -12.75
N ASP A 98 -11.10 0.59 -13.42
CA ASP A 98 -11.32 -0.85 -13.53
C ASP A 98 -10.19 -1.56 -14.29
N GLU A 99 -9.71 -0.96 -15.39
CA GLU A 99 -8.59 -1.49 -16.16
C GLU A 99 -7.28 -1.41 -15.36
N LEU A 100 -7.03 -0.29 -14.68
CA LEU A 100 -5.88 -0.10 -13.81
C LEU A 100 -5.81 -1.18 -12.73
N PHE A 101 -6.91 -1.40 -11.99
CA PHE A 101 -6.93 -2.39 -10.92
C PHE A 101 -7.00 -3.83 -11.42
N SER A 102 -7.53 -4.08 -12.63
CA SER A 102 -7.42 -5.37 -13.31
C SER A 102 -5.96 -5.71 -13.63
N ARG A 103 -5.21 -4.77 -14.21
CA ARG A 103 -3.78 -4.92 -14.48
C ARG A 103 -2.96 -5.05 -13.20
N PHE A 104 -3.29 -4.27 -12.16
CA PHE A 104 -2.66 -4.36 -10.85
C PHE A 104 -2.84 -5.74 -10.23
N THR A 105 -4.09 -6.25 -10.23
CA THR A 105 -4.41 -7.61 -9.77
C THR A 105 -3.53 -8.65 -10.45
N LYS A 106 -3.42 -8.61 -11.79
CA LYS A 106 -2.58 -9.57 -12.54
C LYS A 106 -1.11 -9.51 -12.13
N LYS A 107 -0.55 -8.29 -11.97
CA LYS A 107 0.85 -8.12 -11.56
C LYS A 107 1.09 -8.61 -10.13
N VAL A 108 0.19 -8.29 -9.20
CA VAL A 108 0.37 -8.68 -7.79
C VAL A 108 0.13 -10.17 -7.58
N SER A 109 -0.85 -10.79 -8.26
CA SER A 109 -1.06 -12.24 -8.25
C SER A 109 0.18 -12.99 -8.72
N LYS A 110 0.86 -12.50 -9.76
CA LYS A 110 2.14 -13.07 -10.21
C LYS A 110 3.24 -12.83 -9.18
N LEU A 111 3.32 -11.65 -8.59
CA LEU A 111 4.37 -11.31 -7.64
C LEU A 111 4.33 -12.18 -6.37
N VAL A 112 3.14 -12.47 -5.85
CA VAL A 112 2.97 -13.32 -4.66
C VAL A 112 3.32 -14.80 -4.88
N GLU A 113 3.54 -15.23 -6.13
CA GLU A 113 4.10 -16.55 -6.45
C GLU A 113 5.60 -16.64 -6.15
N PHE A 114 6.32 -15.51 -6.24
CA PHE A 114 7.77 -15.45 -6.13
C PHE A 114 8.26 -14.81 -4.83
N ASP A 115 7.49 -13.86 -4.28
CA ASP A 115 7.89 -13.07 -3.12
C ASP A 115 6.77 -12.98 -2.07
N THR A 116 7.19 -12.89 -0.81
CA THR A 116 6.29 -12.50 0.29
C THR A 116 6.20 -10.98 0.34
N LEU A 117 5.00 -10.45 0.16
CA LEU A 117 4.74 -9.01 0.24
C LEU A 117 4.38 -8.60 1.66
N GLU A 118 5.15 -7.68 2.25
CA GLU A 118 5.03 -7.30 3.65
C GLU A 118 5.00 -5.78 3.81
N TYR A 119 4.15 -5.30 4.72
CA TYR A 119 4.24 -3.98 5.32
C TYR A 119 5.17 -4.03 6.52
N THR A 120 6.02 -3.02 6.67
CA THR A 120 6.67 -2.74 7.96
C THR A 120 5.81 -1.75 8.73
N ASN A 121 5.23 -2.19 9.82
CA ASN A 121 4.42 -1.38 10.71
C ASN A 121 5.25 -0.91 11.89
N LEU A 122 4.98 0.31 12.34
CA LEU A 122 5.61 0.91 13.51
C LEU A 122 4.56 1.11 14.59
N VAL A 123 4.85 0.66 15.81
CA VAL A 123 3.99 0.81 16.99
C VAL A 123 4.77 1.52 18.07
N MET A 124 4.12 2.52 18.67
CA MET A 124 4.70 3.29 19.76
C MET A 124 3.72 3.48 20.91
N SER A 125 4.28 3.53 22.12
CA SER A 125 3.57 3.97 23.32
C SER A 125 4.30 5.18 23.87
N MET A 126 3.54 6.21 24.20
CA MET A 126 4.04 7.49 24.70
C MET A 126 3.15 7.96 25.84
N ARG A 127 3.75 8.67 26.80
CA ARG A 127 3.00 9.42 27.80
C ARG A 127 3.36 10.89 27.72
N LYS A 128 2.43 11.76 28.09
CA LYS A 128 2.72 13.18 28.28
C LYS A 128 3.83 13.33 29.32
N ALA A 129 4.80 14.20 29.03
CA ALA A 129 5.87 14.56 29.95
C ALA A 129 5.33 15.22 31.23
#